data_AF-A0A2L2YMT8-F1
#
_entry.id   AF-A0A2L2YMT8-F1
#
_cell.length_a   1.000
_cell.length_b   1.000
_cell.length_c   1.000
_cell.angle_alpha   90.00
_cell.angle_beta   90.00
_cell.angle_gamma   90.00
#
_symmetry.space_group_name_H-M   'P 1'
#
loop_
_entity.id
_entity.type
_entity.pdbx_description
1 polymer ?
#
loop_
_entity_poly.entity_id
_entity_poly.type
_entity_poly.pdbx_seq_one_letter_code
_entity_poly.pdbx_strand_id
1 'polypeptide(L)'
;PPMKSTTSTDWCNSNPCKYGGTCVNKGEDYKCICLYGFIGKDCETCTSKCGDADCGYDYIVKEGYCRCEQNQRFDIAKKTCLKLDECEQKFLNGECLGVHETCDKGKCKCEDNFSYNKDKTCIADFCKNKVCKEKEICKESSYGNAMCVCKDGFHLTGKGCDEIDECAIMIPKCTQKCNKGICSCDEGFELKSDNYTCQREQATLECSNTKKCLPGMCRVLNGTEICVCPETTHVHINSTCADKCTAKIIPDGMCPENKCKSDDRHGFVCICDGKYKYAEDGIYCKRKNMCSEGGGNTECTKRKAYCKEDLNEKKGYICICEKGFALHQNTCTPACDIKENKEKCSQVSGVCALDVN
;
A
#
# COMPACT_ATOMS: atom_id res chain seq x y z
N PRO A 1 37.61 -53.77 22.20
CA PRO A 1 38.21 -52.47 22.56
C PRO A 1 37.19 -51.33 22.43
N PRO A 2 36.69 -50.73 23.53
CA PRO A 2 35.91 -49.52 23.39
C PRO A 2 36.87 -48.37 23.07
N MET A 3 36.55 -47.59 22.03
CA MET A 3 37.26 -46.37 21.67
C MET A 3 37.18 -45.41 22.86
N LYS A 4 38.35 -45.02 23.40
CA LYS A 4 38.44 -43.95 24.41
C LYS A 4 37.76 -42.71 23.84
N SER A 5 36.69 -42.28 24.49
CA SER A 5 36.23 -40.89 24.46
C SER A 5 37.41 -40.02 24.95
N THR A 6 38.16 -39.44 24.03
CA THR A 6 39.07 -38.34 24.36
C THR A 6 38.19 -37.12 24.61
N THR A 7 37.90 -36.83 25.88
CA THR A 7 37.38 -35.54 26.29
C THR A 7 38.40 -34.47 25.87
N SER A 8 38.13 -33.81 24.75
CA SER A 8 38.84 -32.61 24.33
C SER A 8 38.51 -31.50 25.33
N THR A 9 39.42 -31.23 26.27
CA THR A 9 39.28 -30.11 27.22
C THR A 9 39.12 -28.81 26.45
N ASP A 10 38.09 -28.02 26.79
CA ASP A 10 37.91 -26.71 26.18
C ASP A 10 38.73 -25.62 26.89
N TRP A 11 39.97 -25.44 26.45
CA TRP A 11 40.90 -24.45 27.00
C TRP A 11 40.45 -22.99 26.74
N CYS A 12 39.50 -22.77 25.84
CA CYS A 12 38.95 -21.44 25.57
C CYS A 12 37.77 -21.07 26.48
N ASN A 13 37.22 -22.01 27.25
CA ASN A 13 36.04 -21.77 28.10
C ASN A 13 36.27 -20.64 29.13
N SER A 14 37.50 -20.46 29.60
CA SER A 14 37.85 -19.38 30.53
C SER A 14 38.16 -18.03 29.86
N ASN A 15 38.04 -17.92 28.54
CA ASN A 15 38.41 -16.75 27.74
C ASN A 15 39.79 -16.18 28.14
N PRO A 16 40.87 -16.98 27.99
CA PRO A 16 42.20 -16.58 28.44
C PRO A 16 42.75 -15.35 27.70
N CYS A 17 42.34 -15.15 26.44
CA CYS A 17 42.78 -14.04 25.60
C CYS A 17 42.32 -12.69 26.14
N LYS A 18 43.26 -11.76 26.30
CA LYS A 18 43.05 -10.38 26.73
C LYS A 18 42.70 -9.48 25.56
N TYR A 19 42.13 -8.34 25.90
CA TYR A 19 41.99 -7.18 25.02
C TYR A 19 41.28 -7.48 23.70
N GLY A 20 40.23 -8.31 23.74
CA GLY A 20 39.43 -8.66 22.55
C GLY A 20 40.07 -9.70 21.63
N GLY A 21 41.16 -10.37 22.05
CA GLY A 21 41.73 -11.48 21.30
C GLY A 21 40.77 -12.68 21.16
N THR A 22 40.75 -13.32 19.99
CA THR A 22 39.90 -14.50 19.75
C THR A 22 40.62 -15.77 20.18
N CYS A 23 40.01 -16.55 21.08
CA CYS A 23 40.57 -17.82 21.52
C CYS A 23 40.26 -18.94 20.53
N VAL A 24 41.28 -19.73 20.18
CA VAL A 24 41.14 -20.94 19.36
C VAL A 24 41.74 -22.13 20.11
N ASN A 25 40.94 -23.17 20.27
CA ASN A 25 41.38 -24.39 20.94
C ASN A 25 42.40 -25.16 20.08
N LYS A 26 43.48 -25.65 20.69
CA LYS A 26 44.65 -26.27 20.06
C LYS A 26 45.04 -27.55 20.80
N GLY A 27 44.17 -28.55 20.78
CA GLY A 27 44.44 -29.88 21.32
C GLY A 27 44.57 -29.88 22.84
N GLU A 28 45.80 -29.90 23.34
CA GLU A 28 46.10 -29.83 24.79
C GLU A 28 46.40 -28.40 25.29
N ASP A 29 46.29 -27.38 24.44
CA ASP A 29 46.45 -25.96 24.81
C ASP A 29 45.45 -25.09 24.02
N TYR A 30 45.52 -23.77 24.17
CA TYR A 30 44.83 -22.79 23.34
C TYR A 30 45.81 -21.90 22.60
N LYS A 31 45.31 -21.18 21.60
CA LYS A 31 46.02 -20.11 20.91
C LYS A 31 45.12 -18.89 20.81
N CYS A 32 45.63 -17.75 21.28
CA CYS A 32 44.97 -16.48 21.04
C CYS A 32 45.34 -15.91 19.67
N ILE A 33 44.32 -15.47 18.93
CA ILE A 33 44.47 -14.62 17.76
C ILE A 33 44.27 -13.19 18.26
N CYS A 34 45.37 -12.45 18.39
CA CYS A 34 45.35 -11.11 18.94
C CYS A 34 44.79 -10.08 17.97
N LEU A 35 44.12 -9.07 18.53
CA LEU A 35 43.82 -7.85 17.78
C LEU A 35 45.13 -7.21 17.31
N TYR A 36 45.06 -6.54 16.17
CA TYR A 36 46.24 -5.92 15.56
C TYR A 36 46.87 -4.91 16.52
N GLY A 37 48.20 -4.95 16.66
CA GLY A 37 48.94 -4.15 17.64
C GLY A 37 49.09 -4.79 19.02
N PHE A 38 48.50 -5.96 19.27
CA PHE A 38 48.68 -6.73 20.50
C PHE A 38 49.42 -8.06 20.21
N ILE A 39 50.30 -8.45 21.15
CA ILE A 39 51.12 -9.67 21.09
C ILE A 39 51.17 -10.33 22.47
N GLY A 40 51.74 -11.53 22.54
CA GLY A 40 51.81 -12.35 23.76
C GLY A 40 50.98 -13.63 23.63
N LYS A 41 51.10 -14.53 24.61
CA LYS A 41 50.33 -15.80 24.61
C LYS A 41 48.83 -15.51 24.74
N ASP A 42 48.52 -14.51 25.56
CA ASP A 42 47.17 -14.09 25.91
C ASP A 42 46.86 -12.71 25.32
N CYS A 43 47.65 -12.21 24.37
CA CYS A 43 47.52 -10.86 23.80
C CYS A 43 47.70 -9.73 24.83
N GLU A 44 48.44 -10.01 25.90
CA GLU A 44 48.63 -9.12 27.05
C GLU A 44 49.57 -7.94 26.79
N THR A 45 50.34 -7.97 25.69
CA THR A 45 51.35 -6.96 25.40
C THR A 45 50.92 -6.06 24.25
N CYS A 46 50.76 -4.77 24.54
CA CYS A 46 50.54 -3.72 23.55
C CYS A 46 51.87 -3.40 22.86
N THR A 47 51.95 -3.54 21.54
CA THR A 47 53.06 -3.00 20.76
C THR A 47 52.87 -1.49 20.62
N SER A 48 53.93 -0.69 20.62
CA SER A 48 53.77 0.77 20.54
C SER A 48 52.99 1.26 19.31
N LYS A 49 52.76 0.42 18.28
CA LYS A 49 52.01 0.79 17.06
C LYS A 49 51.20 -0.35 16.43
N CYS A 50 50.00 -0.03 15.98
CA CYS A 50 49.17 -0.73 15.02
C CYS A 50 49.40 -0.19 13.58
N GLY A 51 50.57 -0.41 12.97
CA GLY A 51 50.91 0.27 11.72
C GLY A 51 51.21 1.75 12.00
N ASP A 52 50.38 2.68 11.49
CA ASP A 52 50.55 4.13 11.73
C ASP A 52 49.81 4.65 12.99
N ALA A 53 48.94 3.83 13.60
CA ALA A 53 48.16 4.17 14.79
C ALA A 53 48.83 3.66 16.08
N ASP A 54 48.57 4.29 17.22
CA ASP A 54 49.02 3.76 18.52
C ASP A 54 48.01 2.73 19.05
N CYS A 55 48.45 1.73 19.82
CA CYS A 55 47.52 0.81 20.48
C CYS A 55 46.97 1.43 21.78
N GLY A 56 45.71 1.15 22.10
CA GLY A 56 45.02 1.64 23.29
C GLY A 56 44.11 0.57 23.87
N TYR A 57 43.70 0.78 25.13
CA TYR A 57 42.81 -0.13 25.83
C TYR A 57 41.62 0.63 26.41
N ASP A 58 40.41 0.15 26.15
CA ASP A 58 39.20 0.68 26.77
C ASP A 58 38.90 -0.11 28.04
N TYR A 59 39.02 0.56 29.19
CA TYR A 59 38.79 -0.06 30.50
C TYR A 59 37.32 -0.36 30.79
N ILE A 60 36.38 0.28 30.08
CA ILE A 60 34.94 0.09 30.24
C ILE A 60 34.51 -1.17 29.51
N VAL A 61 34.82 -1.30 28.22
CA VAL A 61 34.46 -2.48 27.42
C VAL A 61 35.46 -3.63 27.51
N LYS A 62 36.63 -3.38 28.13
CA LYS A 62 37.74 -4.34 28.27
C LYS A 62 38.29 -4.84 26.93
N GLU A 63 38.31 -4.00 25.91
CA GLU A 63 38.82 -4.31 24.58
C GLU A 63 40.02 -3.44 24.18
N GLY A 64 40.96 -4.04 23.43
CA GLY A 64 42.07 -3.33 22.82
C GLY A 64 41.64 -2.71 21.49
N TYR A 65 42.12 -1.51 21.18
CA TYR A 65 41.83 -0.83 19.92
C TYR A 65 43.06 -0.06 19.43
N CYS A 66 43.04 0.35 18.16
CA CYS A 66 44.07 1.22 17.60
C CYS A 66 43.54 2.66 17.57
N ARG A 67 44.26 3.58 18.20
CA ARG A 67 43.92 4.99 18.33
C ARG A 67 44.54 5.79 17.19
N CYS A 68 43.68 6.48 16.47
CA CYS A 68 44.06 7.51 15.50
C CYS A 68 43.89 8.91 16.11
N GLU A 69 44.42 9.92 15.43
CA GLU A 69 44.22 11.33 15.81
C GLU A 69 42.74 11.75 15.65
N GLN A 70 42.39 12.94 16.16
CA GLN A 70 41.02 13.47 16.05
C GLN A 70 40.55 13.49 14.59
N ASN A 71 39.31 13.09 14.36
CA ASN A 71 38.66 12.99 13.04
C ASN A 71 39.27 11.96 12.09
N GLN A 72 39.84 10.88 12.62
CA GLN A 72 40.31 9.73 11.85
C GLN A 72 39.72 8.43 12.40
N ARG A 73 39.52 7.45 11.51
CA ARG A 73 39.24 6.06 11.89
C ARG A 73 40.36 5.15 11.44
N PHE A 74 40.60 4.09 12.21
CA PHE A 74 41.57 3.07 11.84
C PHE A 74 40.94 2.10 10.83
N ASP A 75 41.52 2.00 9.63
CA ASP A 75 41.15 0.98 8.65
C ASP A 75 41.96 -0.29 8.92
N ILE A 76 41.30 -1.34 9.42
CA ILE A 76 41.96 -2.60 9.80
C ILE A 76 42.56 -3.34 8.60
N ALA A 77 42.00 -3.19 7.40
CA ALA A 77 42.47 -3.85 6.19
C ALA A 77 43.72 -3.16 5.63
N LYS A 78 43.74 -1.82 5.66
CA LYS A 78 44.88 -1.01 5.20
C LYS A 78 45.94 -0.79 6.27
N LYS A 79 45.59 -1.00 7.55
CA LYS A 79 46.45 -0.78 8.73
C LYS A 79 46.92 0.67 8.88
N THR A 80 46.06 1.62 8.48
CA THR A 80 46.36 3.06 8.47
C THR A 80 45.18 3.85 9.02
N CYS A 81 45.46 5.01 9.60
CA CYS A 81 44.42 5.98 9.94
C CYS A 81 43.92 6.69 8.69
N LEU A 82 42.61 6.62 8.45
CA LEU A 82 41.94 7.36 7.38
C LEU A 82 41.21 8.56 7.97
N LYS A 83 41.31 9.70 7.29
CA LYS A 83 40.48 10.87 7.61
C LYS A 83 39.02 10.49 7.45
N LEU A 84 38.22 10.82 8.45
CA LEU A 84 36.78 10.69 8.37
C LEU A 84 36.26 11.60 7.27
N ASP A 85 35.37 11.08 6.44
CA ASP A 85 34.67 11.92 5.48
C ASP A 85 33.68 12.87 6.19
N GLU A 86 33.17 13.86 5.46
CA GLU A 86 32.27 14.87 6.03
C GLU A 86 30.99 14.27 6.62
N CYS A 87 30.53 13.12 6.12
CA CYS A 87 29.35 12.44 6.65
C CYS A 87 29.68 11.71 7.95
N GLU A 88 30.80 10.98 7.99
CA GLU A 88 31.28 10.29 9.19
C GLU A 88 31.52 11.28 10.34
N GLN A 89 32.07 12.47 10.05
CA GLN A 89 32.23 13.54 11.04
C GLN A 89 30.87 14.04 11.57
N LYS A 90 29.89 14.21 10.70
CA LYS A 90 28.54 14.65 11.10
C LYS A 90 27.80 13.62 11.95
N PHE A 91 27.98 12.33 11.68
CA PHE A 91 27.43 11.28 12.53
C PHE A 91 28.06 11.31 13.93
N LEU A 92 29.38 11.48 14.04
CA LEU A 92 30.06 11.60 15.33
C LEU A 92 29.67 12.85 16.12
N ASN A 93 29.41 13.97 15.43
CA ASN A 93 28.97 15.22 16.05
C ASN A 93 27.47 15.25 16.37
N GLY A 94 26.72 14.22 15.98
CA GLY A 94 25.28 14.11 16.21
C GLY A 94 24.40 14.97 15.30
N GLU A 95 24.90 15.41 14.15
CA GLU A 95 24.20 16.33 13.24
C GLU A 95 23.23 15.62 12.26
N CYS A 96 23.48 14.35 11.92
CA CYS A 96 22.61 13.54 11.05
C CYS A 96 22.11 12.29 11.78
N LEU A 97 21.49 12.45 12.96
CA LEU A 97 20.99 11.33 13.79
C LEU A 97 19.45 11.20 13.77
N GLY A 98 18.75 11.91 12.88
CA GLY A 98 17.32 11.80 12.73
C GLY A 98 16.89 10.39 12.31
N VAL A 99 15.74 9.93 12.81
CA VAL A 99 15.10 8.69 12.35
C VAL A 99 14.80 8.82 10.85
N HIS A 100 15.22 7.85 10.02
CA HIS A 100 15.15 7.90 8.55
C HIS A 100 15.99 9.02 7.91
N GLU A 101 17.07 9.47 8.55
CA GLU A 101 18.03 10.42 7.99
C GLU A 101 19.30 9.70 7.49
N THR A 102 19.77 10.10 6.31
CA THR A 102 20.98 9.61 5.64
C THR A 102 21.91 10.78 5.36
N CYS A 103 23.18 10.51 5.02
CA CYS A 103 24.11 11.55 4.62
C CYS A 103 24.67 11.30 3.22
N ASP A 104 24.70 12.36 2.41
CA ASP A 104 25.25 12.36 1.06
C ASP A 104 26.16 13.58 0.90
N LYS A 105 27.47 13.35 0.75
CA LYS A 105 28.50 14.39 0.60
C LYS A 105 28.41 15.50 1.67
N GLY A 106 28.35 15.12 2.94
CA GLY A 106 28.30 16.05 4.07
C GLY A 106 26.94 16.73 4.29
N LYS A 107 25.90 16.38 3.51
CA LYS A 107 24.53 16.90 3.70
C LYS A 107 23.60 15.80 4.20
N CYS A 108 22.95 16.04 5.33
CA CYS A 108 21.89 15.17 5.80
C CYS A 108 20.69 15.28 4.85
N LYS A 109 20.07 14.13 4.52
CA LYS A 109 18.87 14.02 3.70
C LYS A 109 18.02 12.87 4.22
N CYS A 110 16.69 12.96 4.10
CA CYS A 110 15.84 11.85 4.46
C CYS A 110 15.98 10.65 3.50
N GLU A 111 15.68 9.44 4.00
CA GLU A 111 15.52 8.23 3.19
C GLU A 111 14.42 8.39 2.13
N ASP A 112 14.41 7.50 1.13
CA ASP A 112 13.39 7.50 0.09
C ASP A 112 11.98 7.35 0.71
N ASN A 113 11.03 8.18 0.25
CA ASN A 113 9.68 8.37 0.81
C ASN A 113 9.61 9.17 2.12
N PHE A 114 10.68 9.84 2.53
CA PHE A 114 10.67 10.74 3.68
C PHE A 114 11.03 12.18 3.29
N SER A 115 10.49 13.14 4.02
CA SER A 115 10.73 14.57 3.87
C SER A 115 10.86 15.23 5.23
N TYR A 116 11.70 16.26 5.32
CA TYR A 116 11.79 17.07 6.54
C TYR A 116 10.47 17.80 6.79
N ASN A 117 9.94 17.68 8.01
CA ASN A 117 8.89 18.55 8.50
C ASN A 117 9.46 19.90 8.97
N LYS A 118 8.62 20.77 9.55
CA LYS A 118 9.03 22.08 10.06
C LYS A 118 10.07 22.01 11.19
N ASP A 119 10.12 20.90 11.91
CA ASP A 119 11.04 20.65 13.03
C ASP A 119 12.32 19.92 12.58
N LYS A 120 12.55 19.81 11.27
CA LYS A 120 13.67 19.07 10.66
C LYS A 120 13.74 17.59 11.07
N THR A 121 12.60 16.96 11.31
CA THR A 121 12.53 15.49 11.42
C THR A 121 12.00 14.89 10.12
N CYS A 122 12.58 13.77 9.71
CA CYS A 122 12.14 13.05 8.51
C CYS A 122 10.80 12.35 8.81
N ILE A 123 9.74 12.82 8.18
CA ILE A 123 8.41 12.21 8.21
C ILE A 123 8.11 11.57 6.87
N ALA A 124 7.28 10.52 6.87
CA ALA A 124 6.90 9.86 5.64
C ALA A 124 6.12 10.83 4.73
N ASP A 125 6.64 11.04 3.53
CA ASP A 125 6.05 11.82 2.44
C ASP A 125 5.56 10.83 1.38
N PHE A 126 4.34 10.36 1.61
CA PHE A 126 3.71 9.30 0.83
C PHE A 126 3.34 9.74 -0.60
N CYS A 127 3.42 11.04 -0.92
CA CYS A 127 3.05 11.59 -2.23
C CYS A 127 4.25 11.92 -3.13
N LYS A 128 5.48 11.93 -2.59
CA LYS A 128 6.70 12.28 -3.33
C LYS A 128 7.01 11.33 -4.50
N ASN A 129 6.66 10.05 -4.39
CA ASN A 129 7.12 9.00 -5.31
C ASN A 129 6.20 8.73 -6.52
N LYS A 130 5.33 9.68 -6.90
CA LYS A 130 4.39 9.52 -8.03
C LYS A 130 3.64 8.18 -8.00
N VAL A 131 3.08 7.84 -6.84
CA VAL A 131 2.33 6.60 -6.61
C VAL A 131 1.04 6.54 -7.45
N CYS A 132 0.51 7.69 -7.86
CA CYS A 132 -0.77 7.83 -8.57
C CYS A 132 -0.62 7.86 -10.08
N LYS A 133 -1.66 7.41 -10.80
CA LYS A 133 -1.71 7.41 -12.27
C LYS A 133 -1.82 8.84 -12.83
N GLU A 134 -1.60 9.03 -14.13
CA GLU A 134 -1.57 10.36 -14.78
C GLU A 134 -2.82 11.23 -14.54
N LYS A 135 -4.00 10.63 -14.39
CA LYS A 135 -5.28 11.33 -14.18
C LYS A 135 -5.66 11.52 -12.71
N GLU A 136 -4.75 11.18 -11.80
CA GLU A 136 -4.94 11.24 -10.35
C GLU A 136 -4.00 12.28 -9.73
N ILE A 137 -4.38 12.78 -8.55
CA ILE A 137 -3.55 13.58 -7.65
C ILE A 137 -3.44 12.85 -6.31
N CYS A 138 -2.23 12.84 -5.77
CA CYS A 138 -1.98 12.28 -4.45
C CYS A 138 -2.41 13.29 -3.38
N LYS A 139 -3.25 12.84 -2.43
CA LYS A 139 -3.60 13.58 -1.23
C LYS A 139 -3.22 12.78 0.00
N GLU A 140 -2.65 13.46 0.98
CA GLU A 140 -2.41 12.89 2.30
C GLU A 140 -3.74 12.75 3.03
N SER A 141 -4.00 11.56 3.55
CA SER A 141 -5.16 11.29 4.38
C SER A 141 -4.85 11.61 5.84
N SER A 142 -5.87 11.98 6.59
CA SER A 142 -5.82 12.23 8.04
C SER A 142 -5.38 11.03 8.88
N TYR A 143 -5.24 9.85 8.28
CA TYR A 143 -4.82 8.60 8.93
C TYR A 143 -3.36 8.20 8.65
N GLY A 144 -2.55 9.09 8.04
CA GLY A 144 -1.13 8.83 7.81
C GLY A 144 -0.84 7.92 6.62
N ASN A 145 -1.64 8.00 5.56
CA ASN A 145 -1.43 7.32 4.28
C ASN A 145 -1.71 8.26 3.09
N ALA A 146 -1.07 8.00 1.94
CA ALA A 146 -1.42 8.65 0.67
C ALA A 146 -2.64 7.97 0.03
N MET A 147 -3.55 8.79 -0.49
CA MET A 147 -4.64 8.35 -1.37
C MET A 147 -4.60 9.08 -2.70
N CYS A 148 -4.85 8.34 -3.79
CA CYS A 148 -4.98 8.91 -5.12
C CYS A 148 -6.45 9.29 -5.36
N VAL A 149 -6.70 10.56 -5.65
CA VAL A 149 -8.03 11.05 -6.03
C VAL A 149 -7.99 11.61 -7.45
N CYS A 150 -9.11 11.59 -8.17
CA CYS A 150 -9.13 12.10 -9.53
C CYS A 150 -8.86 13.61 -9.59
N LYS A 151 -8.18 14.04 -10.66
CA LYS A 151 -8.05 15.47 -11.00
C LYS A 151 -9.42 16.07 -11.29
N ASP A 152 -9.52 17.39 -11.14
CA ASP A 152 -10.72 18.13 -11.56
C ASP A 152 -11.04 17.84 -13.03
N GLY A 153 -12.31 17.53 -13.32
CA GLY A 153 -12.75 17.07 -14.64
C GLY A 153 -12.70 15.55 -14.84
N PHE A 154 -12.30 14.76 -13.84
CA PHE A 154 -12.27 13.30 -13.89
C PHE A 154 -13.01 12.67 -12.70
N HIS A 155 -13.60 11.49 -12.89
CA HIS A 155 -14.28 10.72 -11.84
C HIS A 155 -13.75 9.29 -11.78
N LEU A 156 -13.82 8.67 -10.59
CA LEU A 156 -13.27 7.35 -10.35
C LEU A 156 -14.22 6.27 -10.89
N THR A 157 -13.82 5.60 -11.96
CA THR A 157 -14.43 4.37 -12.47
C THR A 157 -13.65 3.17 -11.94
N GLY A 158 -14.25 1.96 -11.95
CA GLY A 158 -13.65 0.76 -11.35
C GLY A 158 -12.23 0.36 -11.81
N LYS A 159 -11.65 1.04 -12.83
CA LYS A 159 -10.28 0.84 -13.33
C LYS A 159 -9.36 2.06 -13.19
N GLY A 160 -9.87 3.26 -12.90
CA GLY A 160 -9.10 4.50 -12.78
C GLY A 160 -9.94 5.77 -12.89
N CYS A 161 -9.33 6.92 -13.12
CA CYS A 161 -10.03 8.17 -13.33
C CYS A 161 -10.36 8.39 -14.81
N ASP A 162 -11.63 8.53 -15.15
CA ASP A 162 -12.12 8.83 -16.50
C ASP A 162 -12.71 10.23 -16.59
N GLU A 163 -12.70 10.83 -17.77
CA GLU A 163 -13.24 12.18 -17.98
C GLU A 163 -14.71 12.23 -17.54
N ILE A 164 -15.07 13.30 -16.86
CA ILE A 164 -16.45 13.58 -16.52
C ILE A 164 -17.15 13.91 -17.83
N ASP A 165 -17.97 12.97 -18.32
CA ASP A 165 -18.93 13.28 -19.36
C ASP A 165 -20.04 14.15 -18.73
N GLU A 166 -19.87 15.46 -18.84
CA GLU A 166 -20.81 16.47 -18.33
C GLU A 166 -22.22 16.24 -18.89
N CYS A 167 -22.34 15.66 -20.09
CA CYS A 167 -23.62 15.30 -20.69
C CYS A 167 -24.26 14.05 -20.08
N ALA A 168 -23.46 13.13 -19.54
CA ALA A 168 -23.95 11.94 -18.86
C ALA A 168 -24.56 12.26 -17.49
N ILE A 169 -23.98 13.25 -16.77
CA ILE A 169 -24.33 13.60 -15.39
C ILE A 169 -25.24 14.84 -15.24
N MET A 170 -25.46 15.63 -16.30
CA MET A 170 -26.34 16.79 -16.26
C MET A 170 -27.81 16.39 -16.05
N ILE A 171 -28.50 17.14 -15.18
CA ILE A 171 -29.95 17.04 -14.95
C ILE A 171 -30.52 18.46 -14.99
N PRO A 172 -31.44 18.79 -15.92
CA PRO A 172 -32.06 17.92 -16.93
C PRO A 172 -31.10 17.52 -18.07
N LYS A 173 -31.33 16.37 -18.71
CA LYS A 173 -30.54 15.96 -19.90
C LYS A 173 -30.97 16.75 -21.14
N CYS A 174 -30.02 17.05 -22.03
CA CYS A 174 -30.31 17.62 -23.34
C CYS A 174 -31.22 16.70 -24.16
N THR A 175 -32.22 17.27 -24.81
CA THR A 175 -33.22 16.49 -25.58
C THR A 175 -32.68 15.92 -26.89
N GLN A 176 -31.64 16.54 -27.47
CA GLN A 176 -31.05 16.10 -28.75
C GLN A 176 -29.54 15.98 -28.67
N LYS A 177 -28.80 17.07 -28.91
CA LYS A 177 -27.34 17.07 -28.89
C LYS A 177 -26.85 17.69 -27.60
N CYS A 178 -25.79 17.10 -27.02
CA CYS A 178 -25.05 17.67 -25.92
C CYS A 178 -23.56 17.65 -26.26
N ASN A 179 -22.88 18.77 -26.02
CA ASN A 179 -21.44 18.87 -26.14
C ASN A 179 -20.90 19.60 -24.91
N LYS A 180 -20.13 18.91 -24.08
CA LYS A 180 -19.53 19.44 -22.85
C LYS A 180 -20.51 20.22 -21.96
N GLY A 181 -21.68 19.63 -21.74
CA GLY A 181 -22.69 20.26 -20.91
C GLY A 181 -23.52 21.37 -21.57
N ILE A 182 -23.38 21.59 -22.88
CA ILE A 182 -24.18 22.57 -23.63
C ILE A 182 -25.11 21.85 -24.60
N CYS A 183 -26.41 22.11 -24.49
CA CYS A 183 -27.41 21.52 -25.37
C CYS A 183 -27.52 22.27 -26.69
N SER A 184 -27.72 21.52 -27.77
CA SER A 184 -28.03 22.06 -29.10
C SER A 184 -29.07 21.20 -29.78
N CYS A 185 -29.71 21.77 -30.81
CA CYS A 185 -30.80 21.11 -31.53
C CYS A 185 -30.39 20.73 -32.95
N ASP A 186 -30.99 19.66 -33.45
CA ASP A 186 -30.94 19.25 -34.84
C ASP A 186 -31.69 20.26 -35.73
N GLU A 187 -31.36 20.27 -37.01
CA GLU A 187 -31.97 21.18 -37.99
C GLU A 187 -33.51 21.01 -37.99
N GLY A 188 -34.23 22.13 -37.92
CA GLY A 188 -35.70 22.16 -37.78
C GLY A 188 -36.24 22.11 -36.34
N PHE A 189 -35.37 22.22 -35.33
CA PHE A 189 -35.76 22.32 -33.91
C PHE A 189 -35.11 23.53 -33.25
N GLU A 190 -35.83 24.19 -32.35
CA GLU A 190 -35.34 25.32 -31.56
C GLU A 190 -35.15 24.93 -30.10
N LEU A 191 -34.06 25.41 -29.49
CA LEU A 191 -33.77 25.21 -28.08
C LEU A 191 -34.67 26.14 -27.26
N LYS A 192 -35.45 25.56 -26.36
CA LYS A 192 -36.31 26.30 -25.44
C LYS A 192 -35.50 27.17 -24.48
N SER A 193 -36.20 28.11 -23.85
CA SER A 193 -35.69 28.95 -22.77
C SER A 193 -35.21 28.18 -21.53
N ASP A 194 -35.54 26.90 -21.42
CA ASP A 194 -35.00 26.03 -20.37
C ASP A 194 -33.56 25.57 -20.68
N ASN A 195 -33.03 25.82 -21.88
CA ASN A 195 -31.71 25.43 -22.38
C ASN A 195 -31.47 23.91 -22.50
N TYR A 196 -32.49 23.06 -22.31
CA TYR A 196 -32.35 21.60 -22.41
C TYR A 196 -33.30 20.98 -23.44
N THR A 197 -34.43 21.64 -23.75
CA THR A 197 -35.51 21.08 -24.56
C THR A 197 -35.47 21.59 -26.00
N CYS A 198 -35.42 20.67 -26.98
CA CYS A 198 -35.51 21.01 -28.41
C CYS A 198 -36.95 20.79 -28.90
N GLN A 199 -37.62 21.83 -29.39
CA GLN A 199 -38.99 21.75 -29.91
C GLN A 199 -39.03 22.06 -31.40
N ARG A 200 -39.80 21.27 -32.16
CA ARG A 200 -40.04 21.47 -33.59
C ARG A 200 -41.15 22.51 -33.80
N GLU A 201 -40.98 23.44 -34.74
CA GLU A 201 -42.14 24.13 -35.33
C GLU A 201 -42.95 23.10 -36.16
N GLN A 202 -44.27 23.10 -35.98
CA GLN A 202 -45.16 21.96 -36.29
C GLN A 202 -45.10 21.43 -37.75
N ALA A 203 -44.98 20.10 -37.89
CA ALA A 203 -45.82 19.23 -38.72
C ALA A 203 -45.46 17.74 -38.47
N THR A 204 -46.49 16.91 -38.34
CA THR A 204 -46.52 15.56 -37.75
C THR A 204 -46.24 14.41 -38.74
N LEU A 205 -45.55 13.38 -38.25
CA LEU A 205 -45.96 11.99 -38.45
C LEU A 205 -46.03 11.39 -37.04
N GLU A 206 -47.23 11.07 -36.56
CA GLU A 206 -47.42 10.43 -35.26
C GLU A 206 -47.07 8.94 -35.36
N CYS A 207 -46.34 8.41 -34.38
CA CYS A 207 -46.10 6.98 -34.26
C CYS A 207 -47.40 6.26 -33.93
N SER A 208 -47.69 5.17 -34.66
CA SER A 208 -48.90 4.36 -34.54
C SER A 208 -49.01 3.64 -33.18
N ASN A 209 -47.90 3.44 -32.45
CA ASN A 209 -47.89 2.71 -31.18
C ASN A 209 -46.87 3.24 -30.15
N THR A 210 -47.04 4.49 -29.72
CA THR A 210 -46.20 5.14 -28.68
C THR A 210 -46.11 4.36 -27.36
N LYS A 211 -47.16 3.62 -26.98
CA LYS A 211 -47.16 2.76 -25.77
C LYS A 211 -46.12 1.63 -25.82
N LYS A 212 -45.78 1.14 -27.01
CA LYS A 212 -44.83 0.03 -27.20
C LYS A 212 -43.37 0.45 -26.97
N CYS A 213 -43.07 1.74 -27.14
CA CYS A 213 -41.71 2.28 -26.96
C CYS A 213 -41.40 2.71 -25.53
N LEU A 214 -42.37 2.76 -24.61
CA LEU A 214 -42.14 3.21 -23.23
C LEU A 214 -41.11 2.29 -22.53
N PRO A 215 -40.13 2.84 -21.80
CA PRO A 215 -39.97 4.27 -21.43
C PRO A 215 -39.19 5.14 -22.44
N GLY A 216 -38.81 4.62 -23.60
CA GLY A 216 -38.14 5.35 -24.68
C GLY A 216 -39.06 6.17 -25.58
N MET A 217 -38.46 6.89 -26.53
CA MET A 217 -39.16 7.76 -27.48
C MET A 217 -39.29 7.08 -28.85
N CYS A 218 -40.48 7.13 -29.45
CA CYS A 218 -40.67 6.67 -30.82
C CYS A 218 -40.23 7.75 -31.83
N ARG A 219 -39.50 7.33 -32.87
CA ARG A 219 -39.13 8.17 -34.03
C ARG A 219 -39.45 7.41 -35.32
N VAL A 220 -39.87 8.15 -36.36
CA VAL A 220 -40.03 7.60 -37.72
C VAL A 220 -38.83 8.01 -38.56
N LEU A 221 -38.05 7.05 -39.04
CA LEU A 221 -36.94 7.26 -39.99
C LEU A 221 -37.28 6.55 -41.30
N ASN A 222 -37.33 7.29 -42.41
CA ASN A 222 -37.63 6.76 -43.75
C ASN A 222 -38.90 5.89 -43.80
N GLY A 223 -39.95 6.26 -43.05
CA GLY A 223 -41.21 5.50 -42.97
C GLY A 223 -41.18 4.28 -42.03
N THR A 224 -40.08 4.02 -41.33
CA THR A 224 -39.95 2.93 -40.33
C THR A 224 -39.97 3.49 -38.90
N GLU A 225 -40.80 2.93 -38.03
CA GLU A 225 -40.86 3.29 -36.60
C GLU A 225 -39.71 2.63 -35.82
N ILE A 226 -38.96 3.44 -35.06
CA ILE A 226 -37.82 3.02 -34.24
C ILE A 226 -38.02 3.57 -32.82
N CYS A 227 -37.80 2.73 -31.80
CA CYS A 227 -37.78 3.20 -30.42
C CYS A 227 -36.34 3.59 -30.01
N VAL A 228 -36.16 4.83 -29.60
CA VAL A 228 -34.92 5.32 -28.99
C VAL A 228 -35.02 5.11 -27.48
N CYS A 229 -34.28 4.14 -26.96
CA CYS A 229 -34.33 3.74 -25.57
C CYS A 229 -33.30 4.50 -24.71
N PRO A 230 -33.56 4.72 -23.41
CA PRO A 230 -32.56 5.27 -22.50
C PRO A 230 -31.29 4.42 -22.47
N GLU A 231 -30.19 4.93 -23.02
CA GLU A 231 -28.97 4.15 -23.26
C GLU A 231 -28.34 3.57 -21.98
N THR A 232 -28.60 4.16 -20.81
CA THR A 232 -28.05 3.70 -19.53
C THR A 232 -28.84 2.51 -18.97
N THR A 233 -30.16 2.49 -19.14
CA THR A 233 -31.05 1.55 -18.44
C THR A 233 -31.76 0.55 -19.34
N HIS A 234 -31.89 0.86 -20.63
CA HIS A 234 -32.62 0.05 -21.59
C HIS A 234 -31.80 -0.19 -22.86
N VAL A 235 -32.26 -1.15 -23.63
CA VAL A 235 -31.72 -1.52 -24.93
C VAL A 235 -32.87 -1.80 -25.88
N HIS A 236 -32.68 -1.44 -27.15
CA HIS A 236 -33.67 -1.66 -28.18
C HIS A 236 -33.69 -3.14 -28.60
N ILE A 237 -34.82 -3.81 -28.41
CA ILE A 237 -35.04 -5.21 -28.81
C ILE A 237 -36.41 -5.28 -29.48
N ASN A 238 -36.49 -5.80 -30.72
CA ASN A 238 -37.76 -6.09 -31.41
C ASN A 238 -38.79 -4.93 -31.40
N SER A 239 -38.32 -3.69 -31.61
CA SER A 239 -39.15 -2.48 -31.61
C SER A 239 -39.79 -2.17 -30.25
N THR A 240 -39.16 -2.58 -29.15
CA THR A 240 -39.48 -2.16 -27.78
C THR A 240 -38.20 -1.78 -27.04
N CYS A 241 -38.36 -1.04 -25.94
CA CYS A 241 -37.29 -0.80 -24.98
C CYS A 241 -37.36 -1.84 -23.88
N ALA A 242 -36.43 -2.80 -23.89
CA ALA A 242 -36.27 -3.75 -22.81
C ALA A 242 -35.25 -3.22 -21.82
N ASP A 243 -35.48 -3.39 -20.51
CA ASP A 243 -34.46 -3.04 -19.53
C ASP A 243 -33.24 -3.96 -19.70
N LYS A 244 -32.03 -3.41 -19.48
CA LYS A 244 -30.78 -4.13 -19.73
C LYS A 244 -30.61 -5.36 -18.83
N CYS A 245 -31.25 -5.38 -17.66
CA CYS A 245 -31.21 -6.51 -16.73
C CYS A 245 -31.99 -7.70 -17.28
N THR A 246 -33.25 -7.49 -17.68
CA THR A 246 -34.08 -8.53 -18.29
C THR A 246 -33.51 -8.99 -19.63
N ALA A 247 -32.91 -8.08 -20.39
CA ALA A 247 -32.22 -8.39 -21.63
C ALA A 247 -30.88 -9.12 -21.44
N LYS A 248 -30.35 -9.19 -20.20
CA LYS A 248 -29.03 -9.76 -19.85
C LYS A 248 -27.86 -9.12 -20.61
N ILE A 249 -27.93 -7.81 -20.87
CA ILE A 249 -26.92 -7.05 -21.63
C ILE A 249 -26.27 -5.97 -20.76
N ILE A 250 -26.12 -6.24 -19.47
CA ILE A 250 -25.45 -5.30 -18.56
C ILE A 250 -23.95 -5.28 -18.88
N PRO A 251 -23.36 -4.11 -19.18
CA PRO A 251 -21.92 -3.97 -19.35
C PRO A 251 -21.14 -4.43 -18.11
N ASP A 252 -20.02 -5.10 -18.33
CA ASP A 252 -19.16 -5.57 -17.25
C ASP A 252 -18.69 -4.41 -16.35
N GLY A 253 -18.90 -4.57 -15.04
CA GLY A 253 -18.53 -3.58 -14.03
C GLY A 253 -19.62 -2.54 -13.72
N MET A 254 -20.77 -2.58 -14.41
CA MET A 254 -21.89 -1.67 -14.15
C MET A 254 -22.68 -2.07 -12.89
N CYS A 255 -22.86 -3.36 -12.64
CA CYS A 255 -23.35 -3.89 -11.36
C CYS A 255 -22.34 -4.87 -10.75
N PRO A 256 -22.25 -4.94 -9.40
CA PRO A 256 -21.44 -5.96 -8.74
C PRO A 256 -21.87 -7.36 -9.16
N GLU A 257 -20.90 -8.16 -9.61
CA GLU A 257 -21.14 -9.54 -10.06
C GLU A 257 -22.20 -9.66 -11.18
N ASN A 258 -22.44 -8.58 -11.92
CA ASN A 258 -23.49 -8.46 -12.93
C ASN A 258 -24.91 -8.77 -12.39
N LYS A 259 -25.15 -8.58 -11.08
CA LYS A 259 -26.46 -8.80 -10.44
C LYS A 259 -27.34 -7.55 -10.47
N CYS A 260 -28.56 -7.73 -10.95
CA CYS A 260 -29.54 -6.67 -11.14
C CYS A 260 -30.96 -7.19 -10.93
N LYS A 261 -31.91 -6.27 -10.78
CA LYS A 261 -33.35 -6.54 -10.88
C LYS A 261 -34.02 -5.47 -11.72
N SER A 262 -35.07 -5.84 -12.43
CA SER A 262 -35.92 -4.89 -13.16
C SER A 262 -36.63 -3.96 -12.16
N ASP A 263 -36.80 -2.70 -12.53
CA ASP A 263 -37.44 -1.65 -11.72
C ASP A 263 -38.28 -0.74 -12.62
N ASP A 264 -39.57 -0.58 -12.31
CA ASP A 264 -40.51 0.14 -13.18
C ASP A 264 -40.20 1.64 -13.32
N ARG A 265 -39.46 2.24 -12.36
CA ARG A 265 -39.13 3.67 -12.37
C ARG A 265 -37.79 3.94 -13.03
N HIS A 266 -36.81 3.07 -12.80
CA HIS A 266 -35.43 3.27 -13.26
C HIS A 266 -35.02 2.32 -14.39
N GLY A 267 -35.92 1.42 -14.83
CA GLY A 267 -35.64 0.34 -15.77
C GLY A 267 -35.03 -0.88 -15.08
N PHE A 268 -33.87 -0.68 -14.46
CA PHE A 268 -33.26 -1.68 -13.59
C PHE A 268 -32.55 -1.00 -12.42
N VAL A 269 -32.32 -1.76 -11.36
CA VAL A 269 -31.42 -1.39 -10.27
C VAL A 269 -30.45 -2.52 -9.98
N CYS A 270 -29.21 -2.19 -9.60
CA CYS A 270 -28.24 -3.20 -9.21
C CYS A 270 -28.64 -3.84 -7.86
N ILE A 271 -28.28 -5.11 -7.67
CA ILE A 271 -28.44 -5.76 -6.37
C ILE A 271 -27.19 -5.49 -5.54
N CYS A 272 -27.30 -4.60 -4.56
CA CYS A 272 -26.19 -4.25 -3.67
C CYS A 272 -26.23 -5.09 -2.40
N ASP A 273 -25.48 -6.19 -2.38
CA ASP A 273 -25.33 -7.07 -1.21
C ASP A 273 -23.88 -7.14 -0.72
N GLY A 274 -23.69 -7.75 0.45
CA GLY A 274 -22.37 -7.95 1.05
C GLY A 274 -21.57 -6.65 1.20
N LYS A 275 -20.46 -6.55 0.43
CA LYS A 275 -19.50 -5.44 0.44
C LYS A 275 -19.94 -4.17 -0.30
N TYR A 276 -21.19 -4.15 -0.78
CA TYR A 276 -21.76 -3.03 -1.52
C TYR A 276 -23.02 -2.47 -0.87
N LYS A 277 -23.25 -1.16 -0.99
CA LYS A 277 -24.46 -0.41 -0.63
C LYS A 277 -24.93 0.42 -1.83
N TYR A 278 -26.19 0.85 -1.84
CA TYR A 278 -26.67 1.74 -2.90
C TYR A 278 -25.92 3.09 -2.89
N ALA A 279 -25.64 3.60 -4.09
CA ALA A 279 -25.17 4.95 -4.34
C ALA A 279 -26.30 5.97 -4.12
N GLU A 280 -26.00 7.26 -4.24
CA GLU A 280 -26.98 8.34 -4.00
C GLU A 280 -28.11 8.37 -5.04
N ASP A 281 -27.85 7.87 -6.24
CA ASP A 281 -28.85 7.68 -7.31
C ASP A 281 -29.86 6.55 -7.04
N GLY A 282 -29.60 5.68 -6.06
CA GLY A 282 -30.46 4.52 -5.75
C GLY A 282 -30.49 3.41 -6.79
N ILE A 283 -29.70 3.52 -7.87
CA ILE A 283 -29.63 2.56 -8.99
C ILE A 283 -28.36 1.72 -8.89
N TYR A 284 -27.22 2.37 -8.66
CA TYR A 284 -25.91 1.74 -8.68
C TYR A 284 -25.42 1.38 -7.28
N CYS A 285 -24.41 0.52 -7.23
CA CYS A 285 -23.78 0.12 -5.99
C CYS A 285 -22.46 0.83 -5.75
N LYS A 286 -22.29 1.45 -4.59
CA LYS A 286 -21.01 1.92 -4.06
C LYS A 286 -20.45 0.94 -3.02
N ARG A 287 -19.12 0.94 -2.85
CA ARG A 287 -18.44 0.10 -1.86
C ARG A 287 -18.80 0.55 -0.44
N LYS A 288 -19.02 -0.40 0.46
CA LYS A 288 -19.06 -0.16 1.90
C LYS A 288 -17.63 -0.11 2.44
N ASN A 289 -17.40 0.67 3.48
CA ASN A 289 -16.22 0.47 4.32
C ASN A 289 -16.51 -0.72 5.22
N MET A 290 -15.95 -1.89 4.92
CA MET A 290 -16.38 -3.12 5.58
C MET A 290 -15.89 -3.23 7.01
N CYS A 291 -14.77 -2.59 7.35
CA CYS A 291 -14.29 -2.51 8.71
C CYS A 291 -15.23 -1.69 9.60
N SER A 292 -15.73 -0.53 9.14
CA SER A 292 -16.61 0.34 9.94
C SER A 292 -18.10 0.06 9.74
N GLU A 293 -18.57 -0.05 8.49
CA GLU A 293 -19.99 -0.22 8.13
C GLU A 293 -20.39 -1.68 7.98
N GLY A 294 -19.44 -2.55 7.59
CA GLY A 294 -19.68 -3.98 7.35
C GLY A 294 -19.55 -4.88 8.58
N GLY A 295 -19.28 -4.30 9.76
CA GLY A 295 -19.07 -5.03 11.01
C GLY A 295 -17.72 -5.75 11.11
N GLY A 296 -16.78 -5.48 10.20
CA GLY A 296 -15.47 -6.11 10.16
C GLY A 296 -14.63 -5.83 11.40
N ASN A 297 -14.65 -4.61 11.93
CA ASN A 297 -13.99 -4.27 13.20
C ASN A 297 -14.52 -5.15 14.34
N THR A 298 -15.84 -5.30 14.45
CA THR A 298 -16.47 -6.13 15.48
C THR A 298 -16.08 -7.61 15.32
N GLU A 299 -15.99 -8.13 14.10
CA GLU A 299 -15.55 -9.50 13.84
C GLU A 299 -14.07 -9.70 14.17
N CYS A 300 -13.19 -8.82 13.70
CA CYS A 300 -11.75 -8.95 13.93
C CYS A 300 -11.37 -8.74 15.39
N THR A 301 -12.05 -7.85 16.11
CA THR A 301 -11.83 -7.63 17.55
C THR A 301 -12.11 -8.90 18.37
N LYS A 302 -13.14 -9.70 18.02
CA LYS A 302 -13.38 -11.00 18.67
C LYS A 302 -12.21 -11.97 18.49
N ARG A 303 -11.39 -11.77 17.47
CA ARG A 303 -10.22 -12.57 17.14
C ARG A 303 -8.91 -11.95 17.64
N LYS A 304 -8.95 -10.84 18.40
CA LYS A 304 -7.76 -10.03 18.77
C LYS A 304 -6.94 -9.57 17.55
N ALA A 305 -7.64 -9.27 16.47
CA ALA A 305 -7.08 -8.81 15.20
C ALA A 305 -7.62 -7.42 14.89
N TYR A 306 -6.86 -6.62 14.13
CA TYR A 306 -7.39 -5.39 13.55
C TYR A 306 -7.93 -5.68 12.14
N CYS A 307 -8.95 -4.92 11.74
CA CYS A 307 -9.53 -5.05 10.42
C CYS A 307 -8.76 -4.24 9.39
N LYS A 308 -8.57 -4.80 8.20
CA LYS A 308 -8.04 -4.09 7.03
C LYS A 308 -8.95 -4.32 5.83
N GLU A 309 -9.28 -3.26 5.11
CA GLU A 309 -10.03 -3.35 3.85
C GLU A 309 -9.25 -4.19 2.82
N ASP A 310 -9.94 -5.17 2.24
CA ASP A 310 -9.41 -5.99 1.14
C ASP A 310 -10.56 -6.41 0.23
N LEU A 311 -10.60 -5.82 -0.95
CA LEU A 311 -11.70 -5.99 -1.89
C LEU A 311 -11.61 -7.28 -2.72
N ASN A 312 -10.44 -7.92 -2.74
CA ASN A 312 -10.28 -9.23 -3.36
C ASN A 312 -10.92 -10.31 -2.49
N GLU A 313 -11.04 -10.04 -1.19
CA GLU A 313 -11.76 -10.93 -0.29
C GLU A 313 -13.27 -10.90 -0.50
N LYS A 314 -13.88 -12.05 -0.24
CA LYS A 314 -15.33 -12.22 -0.33
C LYS A 314 -16.08 -11.30 0.64
N LYS A 315 -15.51 -11.08 1.83
CA LYS A 315 -16.06 -10.21 2.86
C LYS A 315 -15.75 -8.72 2.64
N GLY A 316 -14.80 -8.38 1.75
CA GLY A 316 -14.33 -7.01 1.56
C GLY A 316 -13.33 -6.53 2.62
N TYR A 317 -12.90 -7.40 3.54
CA TYR A 317 -11.88 -7.13 4.54
C TYR A 317 -11.17 -8.42 4.98
N ILE A 318 -9.99 -8.25 5.56
CA ILE A 318 -9.24 -9.27 6.29
C ILE A 318 -9.02 -8.84 7.74
N CYS A 319 -8.84 -9.83 8.61
CA CYS A 319 -8.39 -9.61 9.97
C CYS A 319 -6.89 -9.89 10.06
N ILE A 320 -6.12 -8.89 10.50
CA ILE A 320 -4.67 -8.99 10.62
C ILE A 320 -4.29 -8.98 12.08
N CYS A 321 -3.39 -9.88 12.46
CA CYS A 321 -2.84 -9.94 13.80
C CYS A 321 -1.77 -8.88 14.00
N GLU A 322 -1.60 -8.42 15.24
CA GLU A 322 -0.48 -7.56 15.60
C GLU A 322 0.86 -8.28 15.38
N LYS A 323 1.94 -7.50 15.26
CA LYS A 323 3.29 -8.04 15.08
C LYS A 323 3.61 -9.00 16.23
N GLY A 324 4.18 -10.17 15.90
CA GLY A 324 4.44 -11.24 16.87
C GLY A 324 3.25 -12.18 17.14
N PHE A 325 2.06 -11.88 16.62
CA PHE A 325 0.90 -12.77 16.66
C PHE A 325 0.60 -13.35 15.28
N ALA A 326 0.09 -14.58 15.27
CA ALA A 326 -0.35 -15.26 14.06
C ALA A 326 -1.76 -15.84 14.26
N LEU A 327 -2.52 -15.89 13.18
CA LEU A 327 -3.88 -16.42 13.21
C LEU A 327 -3.82 -17.94 13.41
N HIS A 328 -4.26 -18.42 14.57
CA HIS A 328 -4.34 -19.84 14.91
C HIS A 328 -5.72 -20.16 15.46
N GLN A 329 -6.38 -21.19 14.92
CA GLN A 329 -7.75 -21.58 15.31
C GLN A 329 -8.73 -20.38 15.36
N ASN A 330 -8.65 -19.52 14.34
CA ASN A 330 -9.51 -18.35 14.16
C ASN A 330 -9.31 -17.20 15.17
N THR A 331 -8.24 -17.23 15.96
CA THR A 331 -7.87 -16.16 16.91
C THR A 331 -6.40 -15.79 16.73
N CYS A 332 -6.02 -14.54 16.94
CA CYS A 332 -4.62 -14.13 16.98
C CYS A 332 -3.98 -14.65 18.26
N THR A 333 -3.06 -15.58 18.08
CA THR A 333 -2.29 -16.22 19.14
C THR A 333 -0.83 -15.79 19.00
N PRO A 334 -0.09 -15.58 20.08
CA PRO A 334 1.34 -15.30 19.96
C PRO A 334 2.02 -16.36 19.09
N ALA A 335 2.81 -15.94 18.11
CA ALA A 335 3.34 -16.85 17.09
C ALA A 335 4.21 -17.96 17.71
N CYS A 336 4.86 -17.66 18.83
CA CYS A 336 5.64 -18.62 19.61
C CYS A 336 4.81 -19.58 20.46
N ASP A 337 3.51 -19.37 20.64
CA ASP A 337 2.63 -20.32 21.30
C ASP A 337 2.06 -21.37 20.35
N ILE A 338 2.23 -21.17 19.04
CA ILE A 338 1.83 -22.13 18.01
C ILE A 338 2.88 -23.23 17.93
N LYS A 339 2.46 -24.48 18.17
CA LYS A 339 3.33 -25.65 18.25
C LYS A 339 4.20 -25.84 17.00
N GLU A 340 3.63 -25.67 15.80
CA GLU A 340 4.35 -25.81 14.53
C GLU A 340 5.48 -24.77 14.37
N ASN A 341 5.29 -23.55 14.89
CA ASN A 341 6.32 -22.52 14.85
C ASN A 341 7.45 -22.83 15.84
N LYS A 342 7.11 -23.32 17.04
CA LYS A 342 8.09 -23.81 18.03
C LYS A 342 8.93 -24.97 17.49
N GLU A 343 8.31 -25.89 16.76
CA GLU A 343 9.00 -27.02 16.12
C GLU A 343 9.97 -26.55 15.03
N LYS A 344 9.55 -25.60 14.18
CA LYS A 344 10.43 -24.98 13.17
C LYS A 344 11.63 -24.25 13.78
N CYS A 345 11.45 -23.52 14.88
CA CYS A 345 12.57 -22.88 15.59
C CYS A 345 13.52 -23.93 16.19
N SER A 346 12.99 -25.00 16.76
CA SER A 346 13.79 -26.10 17.32
C SER A 346 14.65 -26.81 16.26
N GLN A 347 14.16 -26.92 15.01
CA GLN A 347 14.91 -27.53 13.90
C GLN A 347 16.18 -26.75 13.52
N VAL A 348 16.22 -25.44 13.80
CA VAL A 348 17.39 -24.59 13.54
C VAL A 348 18.16 -24.25 14.83
N SER A 349 17.95 -25.00 15.91
CA SER A 349 18.52 -24.74 17.24
C SER A 349 18.23 -23.32 17.77
N GLY A 350 17.12 -22.72 17.32
CA GLY A 350 16.67 -21.39 17.75
C GLY A 350 15.61 -21.45 18.84
N VAL A 351 15.54 -20.39 19.65
CA VAL A 351 14.48 -20.19 20.65
C VAL A 351 13.45 -19.22 20.08
N CYS A 352 12.18 -19.61 20.07
CA CYS A 352 11.12 -18.69 19.69
C CYS A 352 10.86 -17.71 20.86
N ALA A 353 11.08 -16.43 20.61
CA ALA A 353 10.76 -15.36 21.54
C ALA A 353 9.81 -14.34 20.86
N LEU A 354 8.88 -13.80 21.64
CA LEU A 354 8.07 -12.66 21.21
C LEU A 354 8.92 -11.40 21.38
N ASP A 355 9.08 -10.63 20.32
CA ASP A 355 9.73 -9.33 20.37
C ASP A 355 8.73 -8.34 21.00
N VAL A 356 8.97 -7.98 22.27
CA VAL A 356 8.06 -7.13 23.06
C VAL A 356 8.43 -5.65 22.98
N ASN A 357 9.38 -5.28 22.11
CA ASN A 357 9.89 -3.92 21.96
C ASN A 357 9.81 -3.41 20.52
#